data_AF-A0AAW6E1Z5-F1
#
_entry.id   AF-A0AAW6E1Z5-F1
#
_cell.length_a   1.000
_cell.length_b   1.000
_cell.length_c   1.000
_cell.angle_alpha   90.00
_cell.angle_beta   90.00
_cell.angle_gamma   90.00
#
_symmetry.space_group_name_H-M   'P 1'
#
loop_
_entity.id
_entity.type
_entity.pdbx_description
1 polymer ?
#
loop_
_entity_poly.entity_id
_entity_poly.type
_entity_poly.pdbx_seq_one_letter_code
_entity_poly.pdbx_strand_id
1 'polypeptide(L)'
;MKNGMKKTAAVVMAAMLMGTGAVVPAAEDMGIFSQTAIVAEAASVGKVTGLKSKTLSNSEIQLNWSKVKGASGYTVYMRKNGKYNKLGDCKGTSYTVKKLPNATRENFKVRAYKTVKGKKVYGKYSANWNTATNPQACKGLKVSSVGTDSVKLSWTKIGCTNYRIYQNIKGEWKEIGKTTGTSYTVKKLAPATKYQFKIRACKQDDKKTSNNHYGKYSGVVTATTKKSDKITQADIDAMKKELQEYSNSKAEYVNTHYTEFWKYGKDYNTLDEYYSMSIKSKSPSISSYDGVDTINFTEGQSMLKEFKELYKDYINYEYEKRNDVYYVVYVEACPNGLDVNPNPCWAVYLLY
;
A
#
# COMPACT_ATOMS: atom_id res chain seq x y z
N MET A 1 55.84 -15.92 22.07
CA MET A 1 55.55 -14.48 22.33
C MET A 1 54.38 -14.35 23.28
N LYS A 2 54.46 -13.37 24.18
CA LYS A 2 53.82 -13.28 25.51
C LYS A 2 52.28 -13.28 25.50
N ASN A 3 51.71 -14.09 26.40
CA ASN A 3 50.32 -14.05 26.85
C ASN A 3 50.31 -13.52 28.30
N GLY A 4 49.68 -12.37 28.54
CA GLY A 4 49.68 -11.69 29.86
C GLY A 4 48.29 -11.63 30.49
N MET A 5 47.92 -12.66 31.25
CA MET A 5 46.78 -12.64 32.16
C MET A 5 47.12 -11.82 33.41
N LYS A 6 46.48 -10.67 33.60
CA LYS A 6 46.51 -9.93 34.87
C LYS A 6 45.61 -10.63 35.88
N LYS A 7 46.25 -11.19 36.91
CA LYS A 7 45.65 -11.89 38.05
C LYS A 7 44.80 -10.94 38.90
N THR A 8 43.62 -11.41 39.25
CA THR A 8 42.70 -10.86 40.25
C THR A 8 43.31 -11.06 41.63
N ALA A 9 43.57 -9.98 42.37
CA ALA A 9 43.97 -10.04 43.78
C ALA A 9 42.71 -9.99 44.65
N ALA A 10 42.44 -11.06 45.38
CA ALA A 10 41.57 -11.07 46.55
C ALA A 10 42.40 -10.63 47.76
N VAL A 11 41.91 -9.68 48.55
CA VAL A 11 42.46 -9.40 49.89
C VAL A 11 41.33 -9.56 50.89
N VAL A 12 41.45 -10.62 51.67
CA VAL A 12 40.73 -10.90 52.91
C VAL A 12 41.48 -10.17 54.03
N MET A 13 40.78 -9.42 54.88
CA MET A 13 41.33 -8.97 56.17
C MET A 13 40.38 -9.45 57.25
N ALA A 14 40.82 -10.51 57.93
CA ALA A 14 40.22 -11.05 59.13
C ALA A 14 40.61 -10.18 60.33
N ALA A 15 39.65 -9.89 61.20
CA ALA A 15 39.88 -9.21 62.47
C ALA A 15 40.29 -10.23 63.55
N MET A 16 41.47 -10.04 64.13
CA MET A 16 41.85 -10.59 65.45
C MET A 16 42.93 -9.67 66.05
N LEU A 17 42.66 -9.08 67.22
CA LEU A 17 43.54 -9.02 68.40
C LEU A 17 42.87 -8.21 69.52
N MET A 18 42.83 -8.81 70.71
CA MET A 18 42.45 -8.21 71.98
C MET A 18 43.59 -7.33 72.53
N GLY A 19 43.27 -6.29 73.31
CA GLY A 19 44.14 -5.78 74.38
C GLY A 19 44.87 -4.44 74.18
N THR A 20 44.46 -3.47 75.00
CA THR A 20 45.19 -2.31 75.56
C THR A 20 45.83 -1.26 74.63
N GLY A 21 45.23 -0.06 74.67
CA GLY A 21 45.98 1.21 74.79
C GLY A 21 46.64 1.77 73.53
N ALA A 22 45.85 2.39 72.64
CA ALA A 22 46.28 3.53 71.86
C ALA A 22 45.04 4.30 71.38
N VAL A 23 44.96 5.58 71.72
CA VAL A 23 43.96 6.50 71.19
C VAL A 23 44.22 6.62 69.69
N VAL A 24 43.37 6.02 68.86
CA VAL A 24 43.31 6.33 67.44
C VAL A 24 42.76 7.76 67.35
N PRO A 25 43.42 8.71 66.67
CA PRO A 25 42.81 10.00 66.45
C PRO A 25 41.52 9.77 65.67
N ALA A 26 40.45 10.40 66.12
CA ALA A 26 39.22 10.49 65.35
C ALA A 26 39.58 11.09 63.99
N ALA A 27 39.56 10.25 62.96
CA ALA A 27 39.51 10.69 61.57
C ALA A 27 38.10 11.26 61.31
N GLU A 28 37.78 12.36 61.99
CA GLU A 28 36.84 13.31 61.46
C GLU A 28 37.52 14.01 60.28
N ASP A 29 36.77 14.08 59.18
CA ASP A 29 37.07 14.88 58.00
C ASP A 29 38.15 14.39 57.03
N MET A 30 37.84 13.35 56.25
CA MET A 30 38.02 13.40 54.79
C MET A 30 36.93 12.55 54.12
N GLY A 31 35.98 13.20 53.44
CA GLY A 31 34.81 12.62 52.76
C GLY A 31 35.12 11.67 51.59
N ILE A 32 35.82 10.57 51.88
CA ILE A 32 36.16 9.48 50.97
C ILE A 32 35.44 8.22 51.48
N PHE A 33 34.45 7.76 50.74
CA PHE A 33 33.91 6.42 50.97
C PHE A 33 35.02 5.40 50.68
N SER A 34 35.18 4.38 51.54
CA SER A 34 35.97 3.22 51.16
C SER A 34 35.38 2.62 49.87
N GLN A 35 36.23 2.12 48.98
CA GLN A 35 35.77 1.53 47.71
C GLN A 35 34.70 0.44 47.95
N THR A 36 34.82 -0.30 49.05
CA THR A 36 33.85 -1.29 49.53
C THR A 36 32.48 -0.67 49.83
N ALA A 37 32.41 0.47 50.51
CA ALA A 37 31.17 1.16 50.83
C ALA A 37 30.47 1.73 49.58
N ILE A 38 31.24 2.24 48.61
CA ILE A 38 30.70 2.70 47.31
C ILE A 38 30.08 1.53 46.55
N VAL A 39 30.74 0.37 46.52
CA VAL A 39 30.25 -0.82 45.81
C VAL A 39 29.01 -1.40 46.49
N ALA A 40 28.99 -1.46 47.82
CA ALA A 40 27.82 -1.90 48.58
C ALA A 40 26.59 -1.00 48.30
N GLU A 41 26.81 0.32 48.26
CA GLU A 41 25.74 1.26 47.95
C GLU A 41 25.33 1.24 46.47
N ALA A 42 26.25 1.00 45.55
CA ALA A 42 25.92 0.79 44.14
C ALA A 42 25.11 -0.50 43.94
N ALA A 43 25.41 -1.55 44.70
CA ALA A 43 24.66 -2.81 44.71
C ALA A 43 23.29 -2.67 45.37
N SER A 44 23.13 -1.76 46.35
CA SER A 44 21.84 -1.46 46.97
C SER A 44 20.86 -0.77 45.99
N VAL A 45 21.38 -0.09 44.96
CA VAL A 45 20.58 0.50 43.88
C VAL A 45 20.31 -0.54 42.80
N GLY A 46 19.07 -1.04 42.76
CA GLY A 46 18.62 -2.02 41.79
C GLY A 46 18.81 -1.59 40.32
N LYS A 47 18.90 -2.59 39.42
CA LYS A 47 18.95 -2.36 37.98
C LYS A 47 17.61 -1.80 37.47
N VAL A 48 17.67 -0.83 36.57
CA VAL A 48 16.45 -0.32 35.90
C VAL A 48 15.85 -1.40 34.99
N THR A 49 14.55 -1.67 35.19
CA THR A 49 13.74 -2.60 34.40
C THR A 49 12.54 -1.88 33.77
N GLY A 50 11.82 -2.57 32.88
CA GLY A 50 10.61 -2.01 32.24
C GLY A 50 10.87 -0.82 31.31
N LEU A 51 12.12 -0.63 30.85
CA LEU A 51 12.46 0.44 29.91
C LEU A 51 11.68 0.26 28.61
N LYS A 52 10.90 1.28 28.26
CA LYS A 52 10.10 1.38 27.03
C LYS A 52 10.19 2.79 26.45
N SER A 53 9.81 2.95 25.19
CA SER A 53 9.77 4.26 24.52
C SER A 53 8.41 4.56 23.92
N LYS A 54 8.12 5.86 23.80
CA LYS A 54 7.08 6.43 22.95
C LYS A 54 7.72 7.48 22.06
N THR A 55 7.69 7.27 20.76
CA THR A 55 8.17 8.24 19.78
C THR A 55 7.16 9.37 19.67
N LEU A 56 7.57 10.59 20.02
CA LEU A 56 6.67 11.75 20.06
C LEU A 56 6.64 12.49 18.73
N SER A 57 7.80 12.58 18.06
CA SER A 57 7.95 13.32 16.81
C SER A 57 9.12 12.80 15.98
N ASN A 58 9.48 13.53 14.94
CA ASN A 58 10.69 13.27 14.15
C ASN A 58 11.99 13.73 14.83
N SER A 59 11.92 14.30 16.04
CA SER A 59 13.09 14.77 16.78
C SER A 59 13.03 14.50 18.29
N GLU A 60 11.98 13.81 18.75
CA GLU A 60 11.75 13.57 20.17
C GLU A 60 11.28 12.14 20.47
N ILE A 61 11.88 11.55 21.50
CA ILE A 61 11.53 10.22 22.02
C ILE A 61 11.41 10.32 23.54
N GLN A 62 10.29 9.86 24.08
CA GLN A 62 10.09 9.73 25.51
C GLN A 62 10.42 8.32 25.98
N LEU A 63 11.35 8.21 26.92
CA LEU A 63 11.68 6.98 27.62
C LEU A 63 10.91 6.89 28.94
N ASN A 64 10.47 5.69 29.30
CA ASN A 64 9.79 5.39 30.56
C ASN A 64 10.33 4.09 31.14
N TRP A 65 10.41 3.98 32.46
CA TRP A 65 10.88 2.77 33.14
C TRP A 65 10.23 2.58 34.51
N SER A 66 10.47 1.43 35.14
CA SER A 66 9.95 1.13 36.48
C SER A 66 10.74 1.85 37.58
N LYS A 67 10.04 2.29 38.64
CA LYS A 67 10.69 2.91 39.81
C LYS A 67 11.66 1.91 40.46
N VAL A 68 12.83 2.40 40.86
CA VAL A 68 13.87 1.62 41.55
C VAL A 68 13.84 2.05 43.01
N LYS A 69 13.58 1.10 43.93
CA LYS A 69 13.52 1.38 45.36
C LYS A 69 14.87 1.93 45.85
N GLY A 70 14.83 3.00 46.64
CA GLY A 70 16.03 3.65 47.18
C GLY A 70 16.80 4.55 46.22
N ALA A 71 16.39 4.69 44.95
CA ALA A 71 17.04 5.60 44.02
C ALA A 71 16.71 7.07 44.31
N SER A 72 17.72 7.93 44.32
CA SER A 72 17.56 9.39 44.37
C SER A 72 17.25 10.00 42.99
N GLY A 73 17.52 9.25 41.92
CA GLY A 73 17.22 9.65 40.55
C GLY A 73 17.80 8.69 39.53
N TYR A 74 17.79 9.10 38.27
CA TYR A 74 18.21 8.30 37.12
C TYR A 74 19.09 9.13 36.20
N THR A 75 20.01 8.45 35.51
CA THR A 75 20.80 9.04 34.43
C THR A 75 20.52 8.31 33.13
N VAL A 76 20.22 9.07 32.10
CA VAL A 76 19.91 8.57 30.75
C VAL A 76 21.13 8.73 29.85
N TYR A 77 21.39 7.71 29.05
CA TYR A 77 22.51 7.65 28.12
C TYR A 77 22.03 7.28 26.72
N MET A 78 22.70 7.81 25.71
CA MET A 78 22.46 7.50 24.30
C MET A 78 23.76 7.10 23.61
N ARG A 79 23.70 6.09 22.76
CA ARG A 79 24.87 5.63 22.01
C ARG A 79 25.19 6.61 20.88
N LYS A 80 26.41 7.13 20.85
CA LYS A 80 26.97 7.94 19.76
C LYS A 80 28.43 7.54 19.56
N ASN A 81 28.84 7.31 18.31
CA ASN A 81 30.20 6.89 17.94
C ASN A 81 30.68 5.65 18.74
N GLY A 82 29.82 4.63 18.84
CA GLY A 82 30.12 3.37 19.53
C GLY A 82 29.99 3.41 21.05
N LYS A 83 30.00 4.58 21.70
CA LYS A 83 29.99 4.76 23.16
C LYS A 83 28.66 5.33 23.68
N TYR A 84 28.31 5.05 24.93
CA TYR A 84 27.12 5.61 25.59
C TYR A 84 27.47 6.92 26.30
N ASN A 85 26.98 8.04 25.76
CA ASN A 85 27.19 9.37 26.32
C ASN A 85 26.02 9.76 27.21
N LYS A 86 26.30 10.45 28.32
CA LYS A 86 25.27 10.96 29.23
C LYS A 86 24.43 12.02 28.51
N LEU A 87 23.11 11.89 28.59
CA LEU A 87 22.17 12.90 28.13
C LEU A 87 21.73 13.83 29.26
N GLY A 88 21.49 13.28 30.45
CA GLY A 88 20.99 14.06 31.58
C GLY A 88 20.53 13.20 32.74
N ASP A 89 20.20 13.87 33.83
CA ASP A 89 19.66 13.26 35.04
C ASP A 89 18.19 13.68 35.23
N CYS A 90 17.37 12.80 35.81
CA CYS A 90 16.00 13.10 36.19
C CYS A 90 15.61 12.41 37.50
N LYS A 91 14.69 13.02 38.26
CA LYS A 91 14.15 12.43 39.51
C LYS A 91 13.00 11.47 39.24
N GLY A 92 12.21 11.73 38.20
CA GLY A 92 11.09 10.88 37.78
C GLY A 92 11.53 9.65 36.99
N THR A 93 10.55 8.82 36.64
CA THR A 93 10.73 7.56 35.89
C THR A 93 10.52 7.72 34.38
N SER A 94 10.66 8.95 33.88
CA SER A 94 10.58 9.26 32.46
C SER A 94 11.58 10.35 32.07
N TYR A 95 11.97 10.35 30.79
CA TYR A 95 12.88 11.36 30.23
C TYR A 95 12.61 11.53 28.73
N THR A 96 12.41 12.78 28.30
CA THR A 96 12.23 13.12 26.88
C THR A 96 13.55 13.55 26.28
N VAL A 97 14.05 12.75 25.34
CA VAL A 97 15.22 13.08 24.53
C VAL A 97 14.74 13.92 23.35
N LYS A 98 15.34 15.10 23.17
CA LYS A 98 14.99 16.09 22.13
C LYS A 98 16.13 16.30 21.15
N LYS A 99 15.85 17.02 20.06
CA LYS A 99 16.83 17.39 19.01
C LYS A 99 17.48 16.15 18.37
N LEU A 100 16.74 15.05 18.28
CA LEU A 100 17.20 13.84 17.61
C LEU A 100 17.12 14.00 16.08
N PRO A 101 18.00 13.36 15.31
CA PRO A 101 17.93 13.38 13.85
C PRO A 101 16.70 12.62 13.34
N ASN A 102 16.05 13.16 12.31
CA ASN A 102 14.87 12.58 11.67
C ASN A 102 15.10 11.13 11.18
N ALA A 103 14.08 10.28 11.34
CA ALA A 103 14.06 8.89 10.88
C ALA A 103 15.30 8.06 11.27
N THR A 104 15.90 8.36 12.42
CA THR A 104 17.16 7.77 12.87
C THR A 104 16.91 6.74 13.96
N ARG A 105 17.71 5.67 13.93
CA ARG A 105 17.74 4.65 14.98
C ARG A 105 18.59 5.12 16.13
N GLU A 106 18.04 5.05 17.33
CA GLU A 106 18.73 5.43 18.55
C GLU A 106 18.78 4.27 19.55
N ASN A 107 19.82 4.27 20.38
CA ASN A 107 20.05 3.25 21.39
C ASN A 107 20.23 3.91 22.75
N PHE A 108 19.41 3.50 23.72
CA PHE A 108 19.35 4.10 25.04
C PHE A 108 19.68 3.10 26.14
N LYS A 109 20.31 3.62 27.19
CA LYS A 109 20.46 2.94 28.47
C LYS A 109 20.12 3.91 29.59
N VAL A 110 19.56 3.37 30.67
CA VAL A 110 19.24 4.13 31.89
C VAL A 110 19.85 3.41 33.08
N ARG A 111 20.38 4.16 34.04
CA ARG A 111 20.77 3.61 35.34
C ARG A 111 20.25 4.49 36.46
N ALA A 112 19.83 3.87 37.55
CA ALA A 112 19.47 4.58 38.77
C ALA A 112 20.75 5.02 39.52
N TYR A 113 20.63 6.07 40.32
CA TYR A 113 21.66 6.50 41.25
C TYR A 113 21.07 6.84 42.61
N LYS A 114 21.88 6.73 43.65
CA LYS A 114 21.61 7.23 45.00
C LYS A 114 22.61 8.33 45.33
N THR A 115 22.14 9.37 46.02
CA THR A 115 23.00 10.47 46.46
C THR A 115 23.39 10.22 47.91
N VAL A 116 24.68 10.04 48.17
CA VAL A 116 25.21 9.82 49.51
C VAL A 116 26.29 10.86 49.77
N LYS A 117 26.11 11.65 50.83
CA LYS A 117 27.00 12.77 51.18
C LYS A 117 27.32 13.67 49.96
N GLY A 118 26.28 14.02 49.19
CA GLY A 118 26.40 14.86 47.99
C GLY A 118 26.96 14.18 46.74
N LYS A 119 27.43 12.93 46.79
CA LYS A 119 28.01 12.19 45.65
C LYS A 119 27.03 11.17 45.07
N LYS A 120 27.01 11.01 43.74
CA LYS A 120 26.16 10.03 43.05
C LYS A 120 26.83 8.67 42.99
N VAL A 121 26.21 7.67 43.60
CA VAL A 121 26.58 6.26 43.48
C VAL A 121 25.61 5.58 42.53
N TYR A 122 26.15 4.86 41.54
CA TYR A 122 25.38 4.38 40.39
C TYR A 122 25.17 2.88 40.42
N GLY A 123 23.93 2.45 40.19
CA GLY A 123 23.60 1.05 39.96
C GLY A 123 23.99 0.56 38.56
N LYS A 124 23.66 -0.71 38.27
CA LYS A 124 23.89 -1.32 36.95
C LYS A 124 23.05 -0.64 35.86
N TYR A 125 23.60 -0.57 34.65
CA TYR A 125 22.85 -0.14 33.46
C TYR A 125 21.67 -1.07 33.16
N SER A 126 20.59 -0.51 32.61
CA SER A 126 19.51 -1.24 31.97
C SER A 126 20.02 -2.09 30.79
N ALA A 127 19.17 -2.98 30.29
CA ALA A 127 19.35 -3.54 28.95
C ALA A 127 19.36 -2.41 27.90
N ASN A 128 19.99 -2.66 26.75
CA ASN A 128 19.94 -1.72 25.64
C ASN A 128 18.51 -1.61 25.09
N TRP A 129 18.06 -0.39 24.84
CA TRP A 129 16.75 -0.12 24.25
C TRP A 129 16.90 0.57 22.90
N ASN A 130 16.45 -0.12 21.85
CA ASN A 130 16.51 0.36 20.48
C ASN A 130 15.13 0.90 20.09
N THR A 131 15.12 2.07 19.46
CA THR A 131 13.90 2.68 18.94
C THR A 131 14.29 3.70 17.85
N ALA A 132 13.33 4.39 17.25
CA ALA A 132 13.61 5.39 16.23
C ALA A 132 12.68 6.60 16.34
N THR A 133 13.16 7.75 15.86
CA THR A 133 12.31 8.92 15.63
C THR A 133 11.38 8.68 14.44
N ASN A 134 10.21 9.33 14.43
CA ASN A 134 9.31 9.27 13.28
C ASN A 134 9.99 9.90 12.04
N PRO A 135 9.64 9.44 10.82
CA PRO A 135 9.93 10.21 9.62
C PRO A 135 9.22 11.57 9.61
N GLN A 136 9.82 12.53 8.92
CA GLN A 136 9.16 13.78 8.56
C GLN A 136 7.95 13.53 7.65
N ALA A 137 7.03 14.50 7.58
CA ALA A 137 5.91 14.43 6.66
C ALA A 137 6.41 14.34 5.21
N CYS A 138 5.76 13.52 4.40
CA CYS A 138 6.07 13.43 2.98
C CYS A 138 5.78 14.76 2.27
N LYS A 139 6.62 15.13 1.30
CA LYS A 139 6.51 16.35 0.50
C LYS A 139 6.36 16.03 -0.98
N GLY A 140 5.72 16.95 -1.71
CA GLY A 140 5.62 16.89 -3.17
C GLY A 140 4.83 15.70 -3.71
N LEU A 141 3.89 15.13 -2.93
CA LEU A 141 2.97 14.13 -3.45
C LEU A 141 2.17 14.76 -4.61
N LYS A 142 2.21 14.12 -5.76
CA LYS A 142 1.47 14.53 -6.96
C LYS A 142 1.02 13.32 -7.77
N VAL A 143 0.01 13.54 -8.60
CA VAL A 143 -0.39 12.62 -9.67
C VAL A 143 0.56 12.84 -10.84
N SER A 144 1.29 11.80 -11.27
CA SER A 144 2.22 11.88 -12.39
C SER A 144 1.60 11.46 -13.72
N SER A 145 0.63 10.54 -13.71
CA SER A 145 -0.13 10.17 -14.89
C SER A 145 -1.45 9.51 -14.51
N VAL A 146 -2.43 9.58 -15.42
CA VAL A 146 -3.74 8.94 -15.30
C VAL A 146 -3.99 8.06 -16.54
N GLY A 147 -4.36 6.81 -16.31
CA GLY A 147 -4.87 5.87 -17.30
C GLY A 147 -6.38 5.71 -17.17
N THR A 148 -6.94 4.78 -17.94
CA THR A 148 -8.37 4.39 -17.86
C THR A 148 -8.65 3.59 -16.59
N ASP A 149 -7.69 2.79 -16.13
CA ASP A 149 -7.83 1.89 -14.97
C ASP A 149 -6.75 2.10 -13.89
N SER A 150 -5.97 3.18 -14.01
CA SER A 150 -4.78 3.37 -13.20
C SER A 150 -4.42 4.82 -12.96
N VAL A 151 -3.75 5.07 -11.83
CA VAL A 151 -3.20 6.38 -11.45
C VAL A 151 -1.79 6.17 -10.93
N LYS A 152 -0.81 6.86 -11.52
CA LYS A 152 0.57 6.87 -11.03
C LYS A 152 0.78 8.08 -10.11
N LEU A 153 1.27 7.82 -8.90
CA LEU A 153 1.64 8.82 -7.90
C LEU A 153 3.16 8.94 -7.83
N SER A 154 3.65 10.13 -7.54
CA SER A 154 5.08 10.39 -7.27
C SER A 154 5.26 11.42 -6.15
N TRP A 155 6.41 11.39 -5.48
CA TRP A 155 6.73 12.30 -4.36
C TRP A 155 8.23 12.53 -4.22
N THR A 156 8.60 13.51 -3.38
CA THR A 156 10.00 13.81 -3.08
C THR A 156 10.61 12.76 -2.15
N LYS A 157 11.84 12.32 -2.45
CA LYS A 157 12.59 11.39 -1.60
C LYS A 157 12.87 12.02 -0.23
N ILE A 158 12.52 11.30 0.83
CA ILE A 158 12.92 11.61 2.21
C ILE A 158 13.58 10.39 2.86
N GLY A 159 14.32 10.63 3.95
CA GLY A 159 14.92 9.55 4.75
C GLY A 159 13.85 8.75 5.47
N CYS A 160 13.60 7.51 5.03
CA CYS A 160 12.70 6.54 5.65
C CYS A 160 13.01 5.11 5.16
N THR A 161 12.40 4.10 5.75
CA THR A 161 12.50 2.71 5.27
C THR A 161 11.59 2.45 4.09
N ASN A 162 10.34 2.94 4.12
CA ASN A 162 9.38 2.84 3.03
C ASN A 162 8.27 3.90 3.15
N TYR A 163 7.48 4.04 2.10
CA TYR A 163 6.26 4.83 2.03
C TYR A 163 5.05 3.91 2.08
N ARG A 164 3.99 4.37 2.74
CA ARG A 164 2.68 3.74 2.80
C ARG A 164 1.69 4.58 2.01
N ILE A 165 0.96 3.94 1.10
CA ILE A 165 0.01 4.58 0.20
C ILE A 165 -1.39 4.27 0.68
N TYR A 166 -2.23 5.30 0.77
CA TYR A 166 -3.61 5.20 1.20
C TYR A 166 -4.53 5.74 0.13
N GLN A 167 -5.68 5.09 -0.02
CA GLN A 167 -6.79 5.51 -0.85
C GLN A 167 -8.01 5.77 0.02
N ASN A 168 -8.78 6.80 -0.32
CA ASN A 168 -10.11 7.01 0.27
C ASN A 168 -11.11 6.05 -0.41
N ILE A 169 -11.67 5.13 0.37
CA ILE A 169 -12.65 4.14 -0.08
C ILE A 169 -13.90 4.35 0.79
N LYS A 170 -14.97 4.89 0.19
CA LYS A 170 -16.25 5.15 0.87
C LYS A 170 -16.11 6.03 2.13
N GLY A 171 -15.24 7.04 2.10
CA GLY A 171 -14.99 7.96 3.22
C GLY A 171 -13.87 7.51 4.17
N GLU A 172 -13.40 6.25 4.05
CA GLU A 172 -12.36 5.70 4.92
C GLU A 172 -11.01 5.60 4.21
N TRP A 173 -9.93 5.93 4.93
CA TRP A 173 -8.58 5.80 4.41
C TRP A 173 -8.03 4.39 4.61
N LYS A 174 -7.84 3.65 3.52
CA LYS A 174 -7.30 2.28 3.55
C LYS A 174 -5.89 2.23 2.96
N GLU A 175 -4.98 1.50 3.61
CA GLU A 175 -3.64 1.25 3.06
C GLU A 175 -3.78 0.31 1.85
N ILE A 176 -3.34 0.78 0.69
CA ILE A 176 -3.42 0.01 -0.57
C ILE A 176 -2.06 -0.52 -1.02
N GLY A 177 -0.98 -0.07 -0.39
CA GLY A 177 0.36 -0.55 -0.72
C GLY A 177 1.48 0.12 0.05
N LYS A 178 2.68 -0.42 -0.14
CA LYS A 178 3.95 0.13 0.35
C LYS A 178 5.03 0.05 -0.72
N THR A 179 5.98 0.96 -0.70
CA THR A 179 7.14 0.95 -1.62
C THR A 179 8.35 1.62 -0.98
N THR A 180 9.56 1.20 -1.34
CA THR A 180 10.80 1.90 -1.00
C THR A 180 11.14 3.01 -2.00
N GLY A 181 10.54 2.96 -3.18
CA GLY A 181 10.69 3.97 -4.24
C GLY A 181 9.90 5.26 -3.96
N THR A 182 10.01 6.21 -4.87
CA THR A 182 9.35 7.53 -4.80
C THR A 182 8.15 7.66 -5.73
N SER A 183 7.61 6.52 -6.19
CA SER A 183 6.40 6.44 -7.00
C SER A 183 5.63 5.15 -6.74
N TYR A 184 4.33 5.18 -7.00
CA TYR A 184 3.45 4.02 -6.91
C TYR A 184 2.32 4.12 -7.92
N THR A 185 2.07 3.04 -8.67
CA THR A 185 0.95 2.96 -9.61
C THR A 185 -0.21 2.21 -8.96
N VAL A 186 -1.30 2.90 -8.72
CA VAL A 186 -2.57 2.30 -8.32
C VAL A 186 -3.24 1.77 -9.59
N LYS A 187 -3.63 0.49 -9.60
CA LYS A 187 -4.25 -0.20 -10.76
C LYS A 187 -5.66 -0.68 -10.39
N LYS A 188 -6.37 -1.26 -11.37
CA LYS A 188 -7.72 -1.83 -11.21
C LYS A 188 -8.74 -0.80 -10.72
N LEU A 189 -8.60 0.43 -11.19
CA LEU A 189 -9.53 1.53 -10.93
C LEU A 189 -10.63 1.50 -11.99
N ALA A 190 -11.82 1.97 -11.64
CA ALA A 190 -12.91 2.16 -12.58
C ALA A 190 -12.61 3.36 -13.49
N PRO A 191 -12.96 3.31 -14.78
CA PRO A 191 -12.87 4.45 -15.69
C PRO A 191 -13.73 5.63 -15.24
N ALA A 192 -13.38 6.83 -15.70
CA ALA A 192 -14.11 8.08 -15.44
C ALA A 192 -14.45 8.35 -13.96
N THR A 193 -13.68 7.78 -13.02
CA THR A 193 -14.00 7.77 -11.60
C THR A 193 -12.98 8.61 -10.82
N LYS A 194 -13.48 9.41 -9.87
CA LYS A 194 -12.67 10.27 -9.01
C LYS A 194 -12.12 9.48 -7.82
N TYR A 195 -10.83 9.60 -7.57
CA TYR A 195 -10.10 8.95 -6.47
C TYR A 195 -9.26 9.96 -5.69
N GLN A 196 -9.06 9.67 -4.41
CA GLN A 196 -8.22 10.47 -3.52
C GLN A 196 -7.14 9.61 -2.87
N PHE A 197 -5.93 10.15 -2.80
CA PHE A 197 -4.75 9.46 -2.27
C PHE A 197 -3.99 10.33 -1.28
N LYS A 198 -3.39 9.68 -0.29
CA LYS A 198 -2.38 10.29 0.58
C LYS A 198 -1.30 9.27 0.92
N ILE A 199 -0.14 9.74 1.34
CA ILE A 199 0.97 8.87 1.72
C ILE A 199 1.49 9.23 3.11
N ARG A 200 2.22 8.31 3.73
CA ARG A 200 3.09 8.63 4.89
C ARG A 200 4.37 7.82 4.82
N ALA A 201 5.46 8.36 5.34
CA ALA A 201 6.71 7.64 5.47
C ALA A 201 6.73 6.77 6.73
N CYS A 202 7.48 5.68 6.67
CA CYS A 202 7.64 4.70 7.74
C CYS A 202 9.12 4.41 7.96
N LYS A 203 9.55 4.42 9.22
CA LYS A 203 10.83 3.88 9.68
C LYS A 203 10.54 2.59 10.44
N GLN A 204 11.04 1.46 9.93
CA GLN A 204 10.86 0.16 10.59
C GLN A 204 11.92 -0.04 11.66
N ASP A 205 11.69 -0.90 12.66
CA ASP A 205 12.69 -1.39 13.61
C ASP A 205 13.36 -2.70 13.17
N ASP A 206 14.59 -2.97 13.65
CA ASP A 206 15.38 -4.17 13.28
C ASP A 206 14.91 -5.43 14.03
N LYS A 207 13.97 -5.33 14.97
CA LYS A 207 13.46 -6.47 15.74
C LYS A 207 12.28 -7.14 15.00
N LYS A 208 12.23 -8.47 15.13
CA LYS A 208 11.16 -9.37 14.62
C LYS A 208 9.73 -9.01 15.10
N THR A 209 9.58 -8.09 16.05
CA THR A 209 8.30 -7.48 16.40
C THR A 209 8.22 -6.10 15.74
N SER A 210 7.41 -6.02 14.68
CA SER A 210 7.22 -4.91 13.73
C SER A 210 6.83 -3.55 14.35
N ASN A 211 7.71 -2.93 15.13
CA ASN A 211 7.50 -1.57 15.60
C ASN A 211 7.82 -0.59 14.46
N ASN A 212 6.76 -0.13 13.79
CA ASN A 212 6.85 0.88 12.74
C ASN A 212 6.63 2.27 13.33
N HIS A 213 7.54 3.18 13.01
CA HIS A 213 7.45 4.60 13.35
C HIS A 213 6.95 5.37 12.13
N TYR A 214 5.80 6.01 12.27
CA TYR A 214 5.11 6.65 11.15
C TYR A 214 5.23 8.16 11.21
N GLY A 215 5.57 8.76 10.07
CA GLY A 215 5.45 10.20 9.90
C GLY A 215 3.99 10.62 9.78
N LYS A 216 3.76 11.93 9.84
CA LYS A 216 2.45 12.52 9.52
C LYS A 216 2.08 12.16 8.07
N TYR A 217 0.78 12.06 7.82
CA TYR A 217 0.26 11.95 6.45
C TYR A 217 0.63 13.19 5.63
N SER A 218 0.83 12.99 4.33
CA SER A 218 0.88 14.07 3.35
C SER A 218 -0.47 14.78 3.23
N GLY A 219 -0.50 15.88 2.49
CA GLY A 219 -1.73 16.37 1.89
C GLY A 219 -2.38 15.30 0.99
N VAL A 220 -3.67 15.50 0.70
CA VAL A 220 -4.44 14.63 -0.19
C VAL A 220 -4.29 15.12 -1.63
N VAL A 221 -4.09 14.19 -2.56
CA VAL A 221 -4.20 14.46 -4.00
C VAL A 221 -5.43 13.76 -4.56
N THR A 222 -6.06 14.39 -5.54
CA THR A 222 -7.23 13.85 -6.24
C THR A 222 -6.89 13.58 -7.69
N ALA A 223 -7.37 12.47 -8.24
CA ALA A 223 -7.23 12.12 -9.65
C ALA A 223 -8.56 11.58 -10.18
N THR A 224 -8.88 11.85 -11.44
CA THR A 224 -9.98 11.19 -12.15
C THR A 224 -9.36 10.32 -13.24
N THR A 225 -9.70 9.03 -13.26
CA THR A 225 -9.28 8.13 -14.35
C THR A 225 -9.89 8.57 -15.67
N LYS A 226 -9.20 8.26 -16.77
CA LYS A 226 -9.71 8.57 -18.12
C LYS A 226 -10.99 7.76 -18.39
N LYS A 227 -11.84 8.27 -19.28
CA LYS A 227 -12.94 7.48 -19.86
C LYS A 227 -12.33 6.28 -20.60
N SER A 228 -13.00 5.14 -20.52
CA SER A 228 -12.68 3.99 -21.37
C SER A 228 -13.21 4.26 -22.76
N ASP A 229 -12.42 3.94 -23.78
CA ASP A 229 -12.80 3.90 -25.19
C ASP A 229 -13.22 2.50 -25.63
N LYS A 230 -13.07 1.48 -24.77
CA LYS A 230 -13.49 0.10 -25.05
C LYS A 230 -14.95 -0.02 -25.43
N ILE A 231 -15.22 -0.89 -26.40
CA ILE A 231 -16.56 -1.29 -26.83
C ILE A 231 -17.32 -1.95 -25.66
N THR A 232 -18.56 -1.53 -25.46
CA THR A 232 -19.50 -2.10 -24.47
C THR A 232 -20.58 -2.93 -25.15
N GLN A 233 -21.33 -3.73 -24.38
CA GLN A 233 -22.51 -4.45 -24.89
C GLN A 233 -23.52 -3.48 -25.52
N ALA A 234 -23.75 -2.32 -24.92
CA ALA A 234 -24.69 -1.33 -25.46
C ALA A 234 -24.24 -0.79 -26.82
N ASP A 235 -22.94 -0.64 -27.03
CA ASP A 235 -22.39 -0.22 -28.33
C ASP A 235 -22.59 -1.31 -29.39
N ILE A 236 -22.43 -2.58 -29.01
CA ILE A 236 -22.68 -3.73 -29.89
C ILE A 236 -24.16 -3.89 -30.22
N ASP A 237 -25.05 -3.69 -29.24
CA ASP A 237 -26.49 -3.76 -29.45
C ASP A 237 -26.97 -2.65 -30.40
N ALA A 238 -26.43 -1.44 -30.23
CA ALA A 238 -26.68 -0.32 -31.12
C ALA A 238 -26.15 -0.59 -32.54
N MET A 239 -24.93 -1.14 -32.67
CA MET A 239 -24.36 -1.56 -33.95
C MET A 239 -25.23 -2.60 -34.65
N LYS A 240 -25.61 -3.68 -33.94
CA LYS A 240 -26.46 -4.75 -34.49
C LYS A 240 -27.78 -4.19 -35.00
N LYS A 241 -28.41 -3.30 -34.23
CA LYS A 241 -29.65 -2.63 -34.62
C LYS A 241 -29.47 -1.80 -35.88
N GLU A 242 -28.44 -0.94 -35.93
CA GLU A 242 -28.15 -0.09 -37.10
C GLU A 242 -27.90 -0.92 -38.36
N LEU A 243 -27.09 -1.97 -38.28
CA LEU A 243 -26.79 -2.85 -39.41
C LEU A 243 -28.01 -3.67 -39.84
N GLN A 244 -28.87 -4.09 -38.90
CA GLN A 244 -30.11 -4.78 -39.24
C GLN A 244 -31.09 -3.85 -39.94
N GLU A 245 -31.29 -2.63 -39.45
CA GLU A 245 -32.14 -1.62 -40.11
C GLU A 245 -31.61 -1.29 -41.51
N TYR A 246 -30.28 -1.21 -41.66
CA TYR A 246 -29.66 -1.06 -42.96
C TYR A 246 -29.94 -2.25 -43.88
N SER A 247 -29.78 -3.50 -43.42
CA SER A 247 -30.13 -4.70 -44.19
C SER A 247 -31.60 -4.69 -44.64
N ASN A 248 -32.53 -4.34 -43.74
CA ASN A 248 -33.96 -4.23 -44.08
C ASN A 248 -34.22 -3.21 -45.20
N SER A 249 -33.49 -2.09 -45.19
CA SER A 249 -33.59 -1.07 -46.24
C SER A 249 -33.10 -1.55 -47.61
N LYS A 250 -32.28 -2.60 -47.66
CA LYS A 250 -31.73 -3.20 -48.89
C LYS A 250 -32.51 -4.42 -49.38
N ALA A 251 -33.38 -4.98 -48.56
CA ALA A 251 -34.20 -6.14 -48.91
C ALA A 251 -35.38 -5.78 -49.84
N GLU A 252 -35.12 -5.18 -51.00
CA GLU A 252 -36.14 -4.66 -51.92
C GLU A 252 -37.20 -5.71 -52.29
N TYR A 253 -36.78 -6.92 -52.65
CA TYR A 253 -37.70 -8.00 -53.00
C TYR A 253 -38.63 -8.37 -51.85
N VAL A 254 -38.10 -8.48 -50.64
CA VAL A 254 -38.91 -8.76 -49.44
C VAL A 254 -39.86 -7.61 -49.17
N ASN A 255 -39.38 -6.37 -49.24
CA ASN A 255 -40.19 -5.17 -49.03
C ASN A 255 -41.41 -5.11 -49.96
N THR A 256 -41.28 -5.60 -51.20
CA THR A 256 -42.38 -5.59 -52.19
C THR A 256 -43.21 -6.86 -52.21
N HIS A 257 -42.61 -8.02 -51.93
CA HIS A 257 -43.26 -9.33 -52.09
C HIS A 257 -43.59 -10.06 -50.79
N TYR A 258 -43.41 -9.44 -49.61
CA TYR A 258 -43.66 -10.12 -48.32
C TYR A 258 -45.07 -10.71 -48.18
N THR A 259 -46.08 -10.16 -48.87
CA THR A 259 -47.46 -10.66 -48.86
C THR A 259 -47.65 -11.93 -49.69
N GLU A 260 -46.69 -12.28 -50.54
CA GLU A 260 -46.75 -13.44 -51.43
C GLU A 260 -46.19 -14.71 -50.78
N PHE A 261 -45.42 -14.59 -49.70
CA PHE A 261 -44.84 -15.76 -49.06
C PHE A 261 -45.91 -16.55 -48.29
N TRP A 262 -45.77 -17.88 -48.28
CA TRP A 262 -46.77 -18.84 -47.80
C TRP A 262 -47.20 -18.68 -46.32
N LYS A 263 -46.42 -17.95 -45.52
CA LYS A 263 -46.66 -17.64 -44.10
C LYS A 263 -47.47 -16.36 -43.88
N TYR A 264 -47.64 -15.52 -44.91
CA TYR A 264 -48.46 -14.32 -44.83
C TYR A 264 -49.91 -14.68 -44.51
N GLY A 265 -50.54 -13.94 -43.59
CA GLY A 265 -51.87 -14.22 -43.08
C GLY A 265 -51.95 -15.36 -42.04
N LYS A 266 -50.82 -16.00 -41.73
CA LYS A 266 -50.71 -17.07 -40.72
C LYS A 266 -49.76 -16.69 -39.58
N ASP A 267 -48.50 -16.44 -39.92
CA ASP A 267 -47.43 -16.17 -38.94
C ASP A 267 -47.15 -14.65 -38.82
N TYR A 268 -47.46 -13.89 -39.86
CA TYR A 268 -47.34 -12.42 -39.91
C TYR A 268 -48.32 -11.81 -40.90
N ASN A 269 -48.63 -10.53 -40.71
CA ASN A 269 -49.53 -9.72 -41.54
C ASN A 269 -48.90 -8.38 -41.96
N THR A 270 -47.79 -7.98 -41.34
CA THR A 270 -47.05 -6.76 -41.69
C THR A 270 -45.59 -7.08 -42.04
N LEU A 271 -44.94 -6.17 -42.74
CA LEU A 271 -43.51 -6.26 -43.05
C LEU A 271 -42.65 -6.27 -41.77
N ASP A 272 -43.01 -5.45 -40.77
CA ASP A 272 -42.33 -5.43 -39.47
C ASP A 272 -42.48 -6.75 -38.70
N GLU A 273 -43.64 -7.39 -38.80
CA GLU A 273 -43.86 -8.73 -38.24
C GLU A 273 -43.04 -9.79 -38.99
N TYR A 274 -42.94 -9.72 -40.32
CA TYR A 274 -42.06 -10.59 -41.10
C TYR A 274 -40.60 -10.45 -40.66
N TYR A 275 -40.10 -9.22 -40.51
CA TYR A 275 -38.74 -8.97 -40.05
C TYR A 275 -38.52 -9.45 -38.63
N SER A 276 -39.44 -9.14 -37.72
CA SER A 276 -39.38 -9.58 -36.32
C SER A 276 -39.38 -11.10 -36.21
N MET A 277 -40.21 -11.79 -36.98
CA MET A 277 -40.26 -13.26 -37.04
C MET A 277 -38.94 -13.82 -37.56
N SER A 278 -38.46 -13.31 -38.69
CA SER A 278 -37.23 -13.78 -39.35
C SER A 278 -35.99 -13.58 -38.49
N ILE A 279 -35.87 -12.44 -37.80
CA ILE A 279 -34.77 -12.16 -36.86
C ILE A 279 -34.81 -13.16 -35.68
N LYS A 280 -36.00 -13.49 -35.17
CA LYS A 280 -36.15 -14.43 -34.04
C LYS A 280 -35.85 -15.88 -34.44
N SER A 281 -36.09 -16.26 -35.70
CA SER A 281 -35.94 -17.64 -36.17
C SER A 281 -34.54 -17.98 -36.67
N LYS A 282 -33.59 -17.03 -36.71
CA LYS A 282 -32.26 -17.26 -37.27
C LYS A 282 -31.19 -17.34 -36.17
N SER A 283 -30.27 -18.29 -36.34
CA SER A 283 -29.04 -18.41 -35.57
C SER A 283 -27.97 -19.12 -36.40
N PRO A 284 -26.68 -19.00 -36.06
CA PRO A 284 -25.61 -19.69 -36.78
C PRO A 284 -25.74 -21.22 -36.84
N SER A 285 -26.51 -21.83 -35.93
CA SER A 285 -26.71 -23.28 -35.87
C SER A 285 -27.81 -23.81 -36.80
N ILE A 286 -28.70 -22.94 -37.32
CA ILE A 286 -29.86 -23.34 -38.13
C ILE A 286 -30.03 -22.49 -39.40
N SER A 287 -29.14 -21.54 -39.64
CA SER A 287 -29.17 -20.63 -40.80
C SER A 287 -27.87 -20.70 -41.57
N SER A 288 -27.91 -20.38 -42.86
CA SER A 288 -26.71 -20.32 -43.68
C SER A 288 -26.04 -18.96 -43.52
N TYR A 289 -24.72 -18.92 -43.69
CA TYR A 289 -23.91 -17.71 -43.72
C TYR A 289 -22.60 -17.99 -44.47
N ASP A 290 -22.01 -16.96 -45.08
CA ASP A 290 -20.79 -17.13 -45.88
C ASP A 290 -19.51 -16.95 -45.07
N GLY A 291 -19.59 -16.27 -43.93
CA GLY A 291 -18.47 -16.02 -43.04
C GLY A 291 -18.90 -15.47 -41.69
N VAL A 292 -17.92 -15.37 -40.78
CA VAL A 292 -18.09 -14.77 -39.46
C VAL A 292 -16.97 -13.75 -39.25
N ASP A 293 -17.38 -12.51 -38.97
CA ASP A 293 -16.47 -11.44 -38.59
C ASP A 293 -16.34 -11.36 -37.07
N THR A 294 -15.22 -10.82 -36.57
CA THR A 294 -14.97 -10.74 -35.13
C THR A 294 -14.51 -9.36 -34.67
N ILE A 295 -15.05 -8.92 -33.53
CA ILE A 295 -14.69 -7.66 -32.86
C ILE A 295 -14.12 -8.00 -31.48
N ASN A 296 -12.82 -7.81 -31.25
CA ASN A 296 -12.22 -8.14 -29.95
C ASN A 296 -12.79 -7.25 -28.82
N PHE A 297 -12.98 -7.82 -27.62
CA PHE A 297 -13.53 -7.08 -26.46
C PHE A 297 -12.65 -5.92 -25.97
N THR A 298 -11.38 -5.88 -26.39
CA THR A 298 -10.43 -4.84 -26.01
C THR A 298 -10.42 -3.64 -26.95
N GLU A 299 -11.13 -3.73 -28.07
CA GLU A 299 -11.11 -2.73 -29.14
C GLU A 299 -11.86 -1.46 -28.75
N GLY A 300 -11.49 -0.36 -29.38
CA GLY A 300 -12.04 0.96 -29.12
C GLY A 300 -13.17 1.37 -30.07
N GLN A 301 -13.89 2.43 -29.71
CA GLN A 301 -14.98 3.00 -30.52
C GLN A 301 -14.59 3.38 -31.97
N SER A 302 -13.33 3.73 -32.23
CA SER A 302 -12.87 4.04 -33.60
C SER A 302 -12.97 2.83 -34.51
N MET A 303 -12.54 1.67 -34.04
CA MET A 303 -12.61 0.42 -34.78
C MET A 303 -14.08 0.04 -35.02
N LEU A 304 -14.95 0.16 -34.01
CA LEU A 304 -16.37 -0.12 -34.16
C LEU A 304 -17.02 0.74 -35.27
N LYS A 305 -16.62 2.01 -35.39
CA LYS A 305 -17.10 2.90 -36.45
C LYS A 305 -16.66 2.42 -37.83
N GLU A 306 -15.39 2.08 -38.00
CA GLU A 306 -14.84 1.57 -39.26
C GLU A 306 -15.48 0.23 -39.64
N PHE A 307 -15.66 -0.67 -38.68
CA PHE A 307 -16.34 -1.95 -38.85
C PHE A 307 -17.76 -1.77 -39.42
N LYS A 308 -18.55 -0.84 -38.86
CA LYS A 308 -19.92 -0.59 -39.35
C LYS A 308 -19.97 -0.19 -40.82
N GLU A 309 -19.07 0.67 -41.26
CA GLU A 309 -19.06 1.13 -42.66
C GLU A 309 -18.67 -0.02 -43.60
N LEU A 310 -17.63 -0.78 -43.25
CA LEU A 310 -17.23 -1.97 -44.02
C LEU A 310 -18.34 -3.03 -44.07
N TYR A 311 -19.06 -3.24 -42.96
CA TYR A 311 -20.11 -4.25 -42.91
C TYR A 311 -21.36 -3.82 -43.70
N LYS A 312 -21.65 -2.52 -43.79
CA LYS A 312 -22.70 -2.00 -44.70
C LYS A 312 -22.34 -2.25 -46.16
N ASP A 313 -21.07 -2.08 -46.53
CA ASP A 313 -20.60 -2.40 -47.89
C ASP A 313 -20.71 -3.91 -48.18
N TYR A 314 -20.40 -4.75 -47.20
CA TYR A 314 -20.61 -6.20 -47.32
C TYR A 314 -22.09 -6.57 -47.49
N ILE A 315 -23.00 -5.95 -46.73
CA ILE A 315 -24.44 -6.13 -46.91
C ILE A 315 -24.87 -5.74 -48.34
N ASN A 316 -24.40 -4.60 -48.86
CA ASN A 316 -24.71 -4.18 -50.23
C ASN A 316 -24.29 -5.25 -51.25
N TYR A 317 -23.05 -5.73 -51.13
CA TYR A 317 -22.48 -6.74 -52.00
C TYR A 317 -23.28 -8.05 -52.00
N GLU A 318 -23.79 -8.48 -50.84
CA GLU A 318 -24.59 -9.71 -50.75
C GLU A 318 -25.98 -9.55 -51.38
N TYR A 319 -26.64 -8.40 -51.22
CA TYR A 319 -27.90 -8.12 -51.94
C TYR A 319 -27.71 -7.94 -53.45
N GLU A 320 -26.56 -7.46 -53.92
CA GLU A 320 -26.24 -7.42 -55.36
C GLU A 320 -26.13 -8.82 -55.97
N LYS A 321 -25.69 -9.81 -55.18
CA LYS A 321 -25.61 -11.21 -55.62
C LYS A 321 -26.93 -11.96 -55.53
N ARG A 322 -27.67 -11.75 -54.43
CA ARG A 322 -28.88 -12.49 -54.05
C ARG A 322 -29.92 -11.51 -53.54
N ASN A 323 -30.69 -10.95 -54.47
CA ASN A 323 -31.66 -9.89 -54.17
C ASN A 323 -33.01 -10.42 -53.68
N ASP A 324 -33.26 -11.73 -53.75
CA ASP A 324 -34.49 -12.42 -53.32
C ASP A 324 -34.40 -12.99 -51.90
N VAL A 325 -33.29 -12.75 -51.20
CA VAL A 325 -32.97 -13.28 -49.88
C VAL A 325 -33.08 -12.20 -48.81
N TYR A 326 -33.53 -12.56 -47.60
CA TYR A 326 -33.49 -11.66 -46.44
C TYR A 326 -32.30 -11.97 -45.52
N TYR A 327 -31.43 -10.97 -45.34
CA TYR A 327 -30.26 -11.09 -44.49
C TYR A 327 -30.48 -10.54 -43.07
N VAL A 328 -30.16 -11.35 -42.06
CA VAL A 328 -30.23 -11.00 -40.64
C VAL A 328 -28.83 -10.85 -40.06
N VAL A 329 -28.58 -9.71 -39.42
CA VAL A 329 -27.36 -9.43 -38.68
C VAL A 329 -27.48 -10.05 -37.29
N TYR A 330 -26.74 -11.13 -37.07
CA TYR A 330 -26.68 -11.81 -35.78
C TYR A 330 -25.35 -11.50 -35.10
N VAL A 331 -25.40 -11.23 -33.79
CA VAL A 331 -24.20 -10.97 -32.98
C VAL A 331 -24.30 -11.74 -31.68
N GLU A 332 -23.22 -12.41 -31.30
CA GLU A 332 -23.08 -13.12 -30.03
C GLU A 332 -21.72 -12.89 -29.39
N ALA A 333 -21.65 -13.08 -28.07
CA ALA A 333 -20.40 -13.03 -27.33
C ALA A 333 -19.69 -14.39 -27.37
N CYS A 334 -18.42 -14.40 -27.76
CA CYS A 334 -17.56 -15.58 -27.77
C CYS A 334 -16.43 -15.37 -26.75
N PRO A 335 -16.68 -15.58 -25.44
CA PRO A 335 -15.71 -15.27 -24.38
C PRO A 335 -14.43 -16.12 -24.43
N ASN A 336 -14.46 -17.24 -25.14
CA ASN A 336 -13.31 -18.13 -25.36
C ASN A 336 -12.76 -18.03 -26.79
N GLY A 337 -13.23 -17.07 -27.59
CA GLY A 337 -12.96 -16.98 -29.02
C GLY A 337 -13.73 -18.00 -29.86
N LEU A 338 -13.34 -18.07 -31.13
CA LEU A 338 -13.80 -18.96 -32.19
C LEU A 338 -12.59 -19.56 -32.92
N ASP A 339 -12.81 -20.56 -33.79
CA ASP A 339 -11.74 -21.16 -34.60
C ASP A 339 -11.02 -20.13 -35.48
N VAL A 340 -11.73 -19.11 -35.96
CA VAL A 340 -11.16 -18.02 -36.77
C VAL A 340 -10.49 -16.92 -35.94
N ASN A 341 -10.80 -16.82 -34.65
CA ASN A 341 -10.18 -15.86 -33.73
C ASN A 341 -10.16 -16.44 -32.30
N PRO A 342 -9.01 -16.92 -31.81
CA PRO A 342 -8.92 -17.55 -30.50
C PRO A 342 -9.08 -16.58 -29.31
N ASN A 343 -9.17 -15.27 -29.57
CA ASN A 343 -9.32 -14.27 -28.51
C ASN A 343 -10.81 -14.00 -28.19
N PRO A 344 -11.13 -13.58 -26.96
CA PRO A 344 -12.49 -13.16 -26.58
C PRO A 344 -13.01 -12.02 -27.48
N CYS A 345 -14.12 -12.27 -28.15
CA CYS A 345 -14.66 -11.36 -29.18
C CYS A 345 -16.18 -11.41 -29.27
N TRP A 346 -16.75 -10.44 -29.99
CA TRP A 346 -18.11 -10.50 -30.53
C TRP A 346 -18.03 -11.11 -31.92
N ALA A 347 -18.79 -12.18 -32.16
CA ALA A 347 -18.92 -12.78 -33.48
C ALA A 347 -20.12 -12.16 -34.19
N VAL A 348 -19.91 -11.68 -35.41
CA VAL A 348 -20.90 -11.02 -36.24
C VAL A 348 -21.14 -11.88 -37.48
N TYR A 349 -22.40 -12.26 -37.70
CA TYR A 349 -22.82 -13.10 -38.80
C TYR A 349 -23.86 -12.37 -39.65
N LEU A 350 -23.82 -12.61 -40.96
CA LEU A 350 -24.87 -12.23 -41.90
C LEU A 350 -25.61 -13.51 -42.32
N LEU A 351 -26.74 -13.77 -41.66
CA LEU A 351 -27.50 -15.01 -41.80
C LEU A 351 -28.56 -14.88 -42.90
N TYR A 352 -28.72 -15.91 -43.73
CA TYR A 352 -29.77 -16.00 -44.75
C TYR A 352 -30.52 -17.33 -44.77
#